data_AF-K4R8Y5-F1
#
_entry.id   AF-K4R8Y5-F1
#
_cell.length_a   1.000
_cell.length_b   1.000
_cell.length_c   1.000
_cell.angle_alpha   90.00
_cell.angle_beta   90.00
_cell.angle_gamma   90.00
#
_symmetry.space_group_name_H-M   'P 1'
#
loop_
_entity.id
_entity.type
_entity.pdbx_description
1 polymer ?
#
loop_
_entity_poly.entity_id
_entity_poly.type
_entity_poly.pdbx_seq_one_letter_code
_entity_poly.pdbx_strand_id
1 'polypeptide(L)'
;MVRADDGGSDARLTELLRADSATAYNALQELRARHLPAVLAYARLCATSDSVARQLAGQVFTLAARETARGIDPGGPWRHRLLLLTGRLAASWAAGGQAAGLDPGLLLVLSTAGPGGPVPPMLGAFQSLPARAQGVIWYAVVEREPDDRTAAFVGVTREDVVHGSGAALQQLARAVLRARLATSADPDCRDFHRLIEESVRPDSPRGSADLHAHMARCATCTAAHEELSALRDDPRRTLGEGLLPWAGAAYVLDDPAPGDPGPRTAAADWPPSRRIALMSAALGVALVPLLVFLVAQADSADDGQEPVSSATSNSPVTPPPVTVTATVSATPSPSPTPSRSKSPSPTRSSAKPSRTPSATPTPTPSYRPPGASYARVVNLSSGLCLDVRDDYFEKGTDVITAPCTSSRSQLWRVDSERGVVQSYADPEFCLDSRGSVERGVGIWACDSVYGSNGQNLRFAVDSRGFIRPGIAPGHAVTPVGGDGVALVTESGGSGQRWRAG
;
A
#
# COMPACT_ATOMS: atom_id res chain seq x y z
N MET A 1 33.72 14.12 10.89
CA MET A 1 32.61 14.20 9.94
C MET A 1 32.07 12.79 9.79
N VAL A 2 31.14 12.41 10.67
CA VAL A 2 30.55 11.06 10.70
C VAL A 2 29.54 11.02 9.57
N ARG A 3 29.72 10.13 8.59
CA ARG A 3 28.74 9.90 7.53
C ARG A 3 27.40 9.57 8.19
N ALA A 4 26.32 10.19 7.70
CA ALA A 4 24.97 9.73 7.96
C ALA A 4 24.92 8.23 7.63
N ASP A 5 24.40 7.45 8.56
CA ASP A 5 24.25 6.00 8.49
C ASP A 5 23.41 5.68 7.23
N ASP A 6 24.05 5.25 6.14
CA ASP A 6 23.35 4.63 5.00
C ASP A 6 22.68 3.38 5.60
N GLY A 7 21.35 3.38 5.70
CA GLY A 7 20.55 2.44 6.50
C GLY A 7 20.59 0.97 6.09
N GLY A 8 21.74 0.42 5.69
CA GLY A 8 21.94 -0.97 5.31
C GLY A 8 21.24 -1.38 4.01
N SER A 9 21.70 -2.48 3.40
CA SER A 9 20.94 -3.14 2.35
C SER A 9 19.65 -3.74 2.90
N ASP A 10 18.69 -4.04 2.02
CA ASP A 10 17.43 -4.64 2.45
C ASP A 10 17.67 -6.00 3.11
N ALA A 11 18.61 -6.79 2.57
CA ALA A 11 19.02 -8.06 3.18
C ALA A 11 19.54 -7.86 4.61
N ARG A 12 20.34 -6.82 4.85
CA ARG A 12 20.84 -6.50 6.19
C ARG A 12 19.71 -6.07 7.13
N LEU A 13 18.79 -5.23 6.67
CA LEU A 13 17.63 -4.83 7.47
C LEU A 13 16.71 -6.01 7.79
N THR A 14 16.48 -6.91 6.83
CA THR A 14 15.71 -8.14 7.02
C THR A 14 16.36 -9.06 8.06
N GLU A 15 17.70 -9.18 8.08
CA GLU A 15 18.41 -9.90 9.15
C GLU A 15 18.15 -9.30 10.54
N LEU A 16 18.19 -7.96 10.64
CA LEU A 16 17.97 -7.24 11.90
C LEU A 16 16.56 -7.43 12.47
N LEU A 17 15.58 -7.87 11.66
CA LEU A 17 14.24 -8.23 12.17
C LEU A 17 14.26 -9.43 13.13
N ARG A 18 15.35 -10.20 13.18
CA ARG A 18 15.56 -11.32 14.12
C ARG A 18 16.33 -10.93 15.38
N ALA A 19 16.77 -9.66 15.47
CA ALA A 19 17.51 -9.16 16.61
C ALA A 19 16.57 -8.87 17.81
N ASP A 20 17.11 -8.23 18.85
CA ASP A 20 16.30 -7.72 19.96
C ASP A 20 15.22 -6.75 19.47
N SER A 21 14.19 -6.54 20.29
CA SER A 21 13.01 -5.77 19.89
C SER A 21 13.29 -4.34 19.45
N ALA A 22 14.30 -3.66 20.02
CA ALA A 22 14.61 -2.28 19.66
C ALA A 22 15.31 -2.23 18.29
N THR A 23 16.27 -3.13 18.06
CA THR A 23 16.95 -3.26 16.77
C THR A 23 15.99 -3.67 15.65
N ALA A 24 15.13 -4.66 15.92
CA ALA A 24 14.13 -5.13 14.96
C ALA A 24 13.11 -4.03 14.62
N TYR A 25 12.72 -3.21 15.61
CA TYR A 25 11.81 -2.08 15.38
C TYR A 25 12.41 -1.05 14.44
N ASN A 26 13.64 -0.61 14.68
CA ASN A 26 14.32 0.36 13.81
C ASN A 26 14.48 -0.17 12.38
N ALA A 27 14.84 -1.45 12.23
CA ALA A 27 14.96 -2.08 10.93
C ALA A 27 13.62 -2.16 10.19
N LEU A 28 12.53 -2.49 10.89
CA LEU A 28 11.18 -2.49 10.32
C LEU A 28 10.75 -1.10 9.87
N GLN A 29 11.06 -0.07 10.66
CA GLN A 29 10.74 1.32 10.33
C GLN A 29 11.43 1.77 9.04
N GLU A 30 12.71 1.44 8.88
CA GLU A 30 13.45 1.74 7.65
C GLU A 30 12.89 0.98 6.44
N LEU A 31 12.61 -0.32 6.57
CA LEU A 31 11.98 -1.11 5.51
C LEU A 31 10.60 -0.55 5.11
N ARG A 32 9.81 -0.08 6.08
CA ARG A 32 8.53 0.58 5.80
C ARG A 32 8.75 1.88 5.04
N ALA A 33 9.64 2.75 5.51
CA ALA A 33 9.91 4.03 4.87
C ALA A 33 10.30 3.85 3.38
N ARG A 34 11.11 2.83 3.07
CA ARG A 34 11.57 2.52 1.71
C ARG A 34 10.53 1.93 0.78
N HIS A 35 9.68 1.05 1.28
CA HIS A 35 8.87 0.17 0.41
C HIS A 35 7.37 0.39 0.53
N LEU A 36 6.88 1.11 1.56
CA LEU A 36 5.46 1.37 1.75
C LEU A 36 4.80 2.06 0.53
N PRO A 37 5.41 3.08 -0.12
CA PRO A 37 4.80 3.69 -1.30
C PRO A 37 4.49 2.70 -2.42
N ALA A 38 5.44 1.79 -2.71
CA ALA A 38 5.30 0.78 -3.75
C ALA A 38 4.24 -0.28 -3.38
N VAL A 39 4.23 -0.72 -2.12
CA VAL A 39 3.23 -1.68 -1.62
C VAL A 39 1.83 -1.08 -1.62
N LEU A 40 1.68 0.20 -1.25
CA LEU A 40 0.40 0.92 -1.32
C LEU A 40 -0.09 1.08 -2.76
N ALA A 41 0.80 1.41 -3.70
CA ALA A 41 0.46 1.48 -5.12
C ALA A 41 -0.08 0.14 -5.62
N TYR A 42 0.58 -0.97 -5.27
CA TYR A 42 0.09 -2.30 -5.62
C TYR A 42 -1.22 -2.68 -4.90
N ALA A 43 -1.33 -2.37 -3.61
CA ALA A 43 -2.55 -2.64 -2.83
C ALA A 43 -3.78 -1.89 -3.37
N ARG A 44 -3.60 -0.70 -3.96
CA ARG A 44 -4.69 0.03 -4.64
C ARG A 44 -5.21 -0.69 -5.87
N LEU A 45 -4.38 -1.47 -6.56
CA LEU A 45 -4.84 -2.33 -7.67
C LEU A 45 -5.61 -3.56 -7.16
N CYS A 46 -5.44 -3.93 -5.88
CA CYS A 46 -6.10 -5.07 -5.27
C CYS A 46 -7.39 -4.70 -4.53
N ALA A 47 -7.64 -3.42 -4.25
CA ALA A 47 -8.68 -2.96 -3.33
C ALA A 47 -9.67 -1.99 -3.98
N THR A 48 -10.91 -1.96 -3.48
CA THR A 48 -11.96 -1.06 -3.98
C THR A 48 -11.85 0.38 -3.44
N SER A 49 -11.04 0.61 -2.41
CA SER A 49 -10.87 1.93 -1.80
C SER A 49 -9.49 2.11 -1.17
N ASP A 50 -9.08 3.37 -0.99
CA ASP A 50 -7.76 3.71 -0.44
C ASP A 50 -7.60 3.31 1.04
N SER A 51 -8.68 3.31 1.83
CA SER A 51 -8.65 2.81 3.21
C SER A 51 -8.38 1.30 3.25
N VAL A 52 -9.04 0.54 2.36
CA VAL A 52 -8.82 -0.90 2.26
C VAL A 52 -7.41 -1.21 1.74
N ALA A 53 -6.90 -0.42 0.78
CA ALA A 53 -5.53 -0.54 0.30
C ALA A 53 -4.49 -0.28 1.42
N ARG A 54 -4.71 0.76 2.25
CA ARG A 54 -3.86 1.06 3.42
C ARG A 54 -3.87 -0.05 4.45
N GLN A 55 -5.05 -0.58 4.77
CA GLN A 55 -5.19 -1.72 5.67
C GLN A 55 -4.41 -2.92 5.13
N LEU A 56 -4.59 -3.29 3.85
CA LEU A 56 -3.91 -4.41 3.21
C LEU A 56 -2.38 -4.25 3.27
N ALA A 57 -1.85 -3.09 2.88
CA ALA A 57 -0.42 -2.79 2.96
C ALA A 57 0.12 -2.86 4.41
N GLY A 58 -0.63 -2.33 5.37
CA GLY A 58 -0.29 -2.38 6.79
C GLY A 58 -0.14 -3.82 7.32
N GLN A 59 -1.06 -4.70 6.94
CA GLN A 59 -1.01 -6.12 7.30
C GLN A 59 0.18 -6.82 6.63
N VAL A 60 0.47 -6.52 5.36
CA VAL A 60 1.57 -7.13 4.59
C VAL A 60 2.91 -6.94 5.30
N PHE A 61 3.21 -5.71 5.75
CA PHE A 61 4.46 -5.47 6.51
C PHE A 61 4.47 -6.19 7.85
N THR A 62 3.34 -6.22 8.55
CA THR A 62 3.22 -6.88 9.86
C THR A 62 3.45 -8.38 9.71
N LEU A 63 2.85 -8.99 8.69
CA LEU A 63 3.01 -10.40 8.37
C LEU A 63 4.44 -10.71 7.91
N ALA A 64 5.02 -9.90 7.02
CA ALA A 64 6.41 -10.07 6.57
C ALA A 64 7.42 -9.99 7.73
N ALA A 65 7.22 -9.05 8.66
CA ALA A 65 8.05 -8.92 9.86
C ALA A 65 7.91 -10.13 10.78
N ARG A 66 6.68 -10.58 11.05
CA ARG A 66 6.40 -11.78 11.87
C ARG A 66 6.96 -13.05 11.26
N GLU A 67 6.80 -13.26 9.94
CA GLU A 67 7.39 -14.39 9.22
C GLU A 67 8.91 -14.38 9.34
N THR A 68 9.54 -13.23 9.09
CA THR A 68 11.01 -13.10 9.12
C THR A 68 11.56 -13.33 10.53
N ALA A 69 10.93 -12.76 11.55
CA ALA A 69 11.28 -12.98 12.96
C ALA A 69 11.19 -14.46 13.37
N ARG A 70 10.30 -15.24 12.74
CA ARG A 70 10.19 -16.69 12.92
C ARG A 70 11.17 -17.50 12.07
N GLY A 71 12.07 -16.85 11.33
CA GLY A 71 13.03 -17.51 10.44
C GLY A 71 12.48 -17.85 9.06
N ILE A 72 11.25 -17.43 8.73
CA ILE A 72 10.64 -17.67 7.41
C ILE A 72 11.04 -16.52 6.48
N ASP A 73 12.07 -16.77 5.67
CA ASP A 73 12.62 -15.79 4.75
C ASP A 73 12.99 -16.45 3.41
N PRO A 74 12.15 -16.31 2.38
CA PRO A 74 12.43 -16.84 1.05
C PRO A 74 13.59 -16.11 0.34
N GLY A 75 14.12 -15.02 0.93
CA GLY A 75 15.15 -14.19 0.32
C GLY A 75 14.63 -13.38 -0.87
N GLY A 76 15.58 -12.87 -1.67
CA GLY A 76 15.28 -12.06 -2.86
C GLY A 76 14.99 -10.58 -2.53
N PRO A 77 14.49 -9.80 -3.51
CA PRO A 77 14.21 -8.38 -3.34
C PRO A 77 13.03 -8.19 -2.39
N TRP A 78 13.24 -7.43 -1.32
CA TRP A 78 12.25 -7.25 -0.27
C TRP A 78 10.95 -6.67 -0.82
N ARG A 79 11.03 -5.66 -1.71
CA ARG A 79 9.84 -5.07 -2.33
C ARG A 79 9.03 -6.09 -3.13
N HIS A 80 9.67 -6.86 -4.02
CA HIS A 80 8.99 -7.92 -4.77
C HIS A 80 8.27 -8.91 -3.85
N ARG A 81 8.94 -9.34 -2.77
CA ARG A 81 8.36 -10.22 -1.76
C ARG A 81 7.12 -9.62 -1.12
N LEU A 82 7.13 -8.33 -0.79
CA LEU A 82 5.96 -7.65 -0.23
C LEU A 82 4.80 -7.61 -1.22
N LEU A 83 5.04 -7.34 -2.52
CA LEU A 83 3.97 -7.37 -3.53
C LEU A 83 3.37 -8.78 -3.70
N LEU A 84 4.21 -9.83 -3.74
CA LEU A 84 3.72 -11.20 -3.76
C LEU A 84 2.89 -11.54 -2.50
N LEU A 85 3.32 -11.05 -1.34
CA LEU A 85 2.59 -11.22 -0.10
C LEU A 85 1.25 -10.47 -0.10
N THR A 86 1.18 -9.29 -0.72
CA THR A 86 -0.10 -8.57 -0.94
C THR A 86 -1.09 -9.42 -1.71
N GLY A 87 -0.66 -10.09 -2.80
CA GLY A 87 -1.51 -11.00 -3.57
C GLY A 87 -1.99 -12.20 -2.76
N ARG A 88 -1.09 -12.85 -1.98
CA ARG A 88 -1.46 -13.95 -1.07
C ARG A 88 -2.44 -13.51 0.01
N LEU A 89 -2.23 -12.33 0.58
CA LEU A 89 -3.12 -11.80 1.61
C LEU A 89 -4.48 -11.46 1.03
N ALA A 90 -4.54 -10.86 -0.16
CA ALA A 90 -5.80 -10.63 -0.87
C ALA A 90 -6.54 -11.95 -1.17
N ALA A 91 -5.83 -13.02 -1.56
CA ALA A 91 -6.43 -14.35 -1.69
C ALA A 91 -7.04 -14.85 -0.37
N SER A 92 -6.36 -14.64 0.76
CA SER A 92 -6.89 -15.01 2.07
C SER A 92 -8.13 -14.19 2.47
N TRP A 93 -8.17 -12.90 2.12
CA TRP A 93 -9.32 -12.04 2.34
C TRP A 93 -10.52 -12.42 1.47
N ALA A 94 -10.27 -12.84 0.22
CA ALA A 94 -11.29 -13.33 -0.70
C ALA A 94 -11.93 -14.64 -0.21
N ALA A 95 -11.14 -15.54 0.37
CA ALA A 95 -11.63 -16.76 1.01
C ALA A 95 -12.29 -16.51 2.38
N GLY A 96 -12.06 -15.34 2.98
CA GLY A 96 -12.57 -14.92 4.28
C GLY A 96 -13.80 -14.00 4.21
N GLY A 97 -13.99 -13.18 5.25
CA GLY A 97 -15.11 -12.25 5.36
C GLY A 97 -14.86 -10.86 4.74
N GLN A 98 -13.70 -10.65 4.12
CA GLN A 98 -13.23 -9.34 3.66
C GLN A 98 -13.26 -9.16 2.13
N ALA A 99 -13.84 -10.11 1.38
CA ALA A 99 -13.90 -10.09 -0.07
C ALA A 99 -14.51 -8.79 -0.66
N ALA A 100 -15.49 -8.19 0.03
CA ALA A 100 -16.16 -6.96 -0.43
C ALA A 100 -15.21 -5.75 -0.56
N GLY A 101 -14.05 -5.77 0.11
CA GLY A 101 -13.03 -4.73 0.01
C GLY A 101 -12.09 -4.88 -1.19
N LEU A 102 -12.13 -6.01 -1.90
CA LEU A 102 -11.18 -6.33 -2.97
C LEU A 102 -11.73 -6.00 -4.36
N ASP A 103 -10.82 -5.68 -5.27
CA ASP A 103 -11.14 -5.39 -6.67
C ASP A 103 -11.92 -6.57 -7.31
N PRO A 104 -13.07 -6.33 -7.99
CA PRO A 104 -13.86 -7.40 -8.59
C PRO A 104 -13.11 -8.22 -9.65
N GLY A 105 -12.20 -7.60 -10.40
CA GLY A 105 -11.36 -8.28 -11.38
C GLY A 105 -10.37 -9.23 -10.69
N LEU A 106 -9.78 -8.80 -9.58
CA LEU A 106 -8.93 -9.65 -8.75
C LEU A 106 -9.72 -10.85 -8.21
N LEU A 107 -10.93 -10.63 -7.70
CA LEU A 107 -11.80 -11.72 -7.20
C LEU A 107 -12.10 -12.75 -8.29
N LEU A 108 -12.36 -12.31 -9.52
CA LEU A 108 -12.58 -13.21 -10.65
C LEU A 108 -11.34 -14.08 -10.91
N VAL A 109 -10.15 -13.49 -10.94
CA VAL A 109 -8.90 -14.25 -11.12
C VAL A 109 -8.70 -15.25 -9.98
N LEU A 110 -8.86 -14.80 -8.73
CA LEU A 110 -8.70 -15.66 -7.56
C LEU A 110 -9.69 -16.82 -7.54
N SER A 111 -10.93 -16.63 -8.01
CA SER A 111 -11.96 -17.69 -8.07
C SER A 111 -11.60 -18.84 -9.00
N THR A 112 -10.72 -18.59 -9.97
CA THR A 112 -10.25 -19.60 -10.95
C THR A 112 -8.86 -20.16 -10.60
N ALA A 113 -8.21 -19.60 -9.59
CA ALA A 113 -6.90 -20.01 -9.12
C ALA A 113 -7.00 -21.06 -8.00
N GLY A 114 -5.89 -21.78 -7.76
CA GLY A 114 -5.77 -22.67 -6.60
C GLY A 114 -5.67 -21.92 -5.27
N PRO A 115 -5.59 -22.64 -4.13
CA PRO A 115 -5.55 -22.04 -2.77
C PRO A 115 -4.42 -21.03 -2.52
N GLY A 116 -3.36 -21.05 -3.35
CA GLY A 116 -2.23 -20.11 -3.28
C GLY A 116 -2.37 -18.87 -4.18
N GLY A 117 -3.48 -18.72 -4.91
CA GLY A 117 -3.64 -17.71 -5.95
C GLY A 117 -2.93 -18.07 -7.25
N PRO A 118 -2.99 -17.19 -8.27
CA PRO A 118 -2.30 -17.39 -9.54
C PRO A 118 -0.78 -17.33 -9.34
N VAL A 119 -0.06 -18.32 -9.88
CA VAL A 119 1.40 -18.35 -9.85
C VAL A 119 1.94 -17.56 -11.07
N PRO A 120 2.72 -16.49 -10.86
CA PRO A 120 3.27 -15.71 -11.99
C PRO A 120 4.19 -16.59 -12.86
N PRO A 121 4.07 -16.53 -14.20
CA PRO A 121 4.72 -17.49 -15.09
C PRO A 121 6.25 -17.43 -15.07
N MET A 122 6.84 -16.27 -14.74
CA MET A 122 8.30 -16.09 -14.69
C MET A 122 8.87 -16.27 -13.27
N LEU A 123 8.03 -16.47 -12.26
CA LEU A 123 8.46 -16.46 -10.85
C LEU A 123 9.50 -17.55 -10.55
N GLY A 124 9.27 -18.79 -11.01
CA GLY A 124 10.20 -19.89 -10.76
C GLY A 124 11.56 -19.67 -11.44
N ALA A 125 11.55 -19.15 -12.67
CA ALA A 125 12.78 -18.78 -13.37
C ALA A 125 13.51 -17.67 -12.61
N PHE A 126 12.81 -16.62 -12.18
CA PHE A 126 13.37 -15.51 -11.43
C PHE A 126 14.00 -15.92 -10.09
N GLN A 127 13.31 -16.77 -9.33
CA GLN A 127 13.79 -17.28 -8.05
C GLN A 127 15.04 -18.18 -8.19
N SER A 128 15.29 -18.74 -9.38
CA SER A 128 16.49 -19.55 -9.64
C SER A 128 17.78 -18.72 -9.81
N LEU A 129 17.67 -17.39 -9.98
CA LEU A 129 18.83 -16.51 -10.09
C LEU A 129 19.48 -16.24 -8.73
N PRO A 130 20.76 -15.84 -8.68
CA PRO A 130 21.36 -15.29 -7.47
C PRO A 130 20.58 -14.07 -6.95
N ALA A 131 20.45 -13.92 -5.63
CA ALA A 131 19.69 -12.84 -4.99
C ALA A 131 20.10 -11.43 -5.47
N ARG A 132 21.39 -11.24 -5.75
CA ARG A 132 21.93 -9.99 -6.33
C ARG A 132 21.33 -9.68 -7.70
N ALA A 133 21.25 -10.67 -8.60
CA ALA A 133 20.69 -10.50 -9.92
C ALA A 133 19.17 -10.25 -9.85
N GLN A 134 18.47 -10.95 -8.94
CA GLN A 134 17.05 -10.68 -8.65
C GLN A 134 16.85 -9.23 -8.20
N GLY A 135 17.69 -8.74 -7.28
CA GLY A 135 17.65 -7.37 -6.77
C GLY A 135 17.85 -6.32 -7.85
N VAL A 136 18.87 -6.49 -8.69
CA VAL A 136 19.15 -5.58 -9.81
C VAL A 136 17.98 -5.57 -10.81
N ILE A 137 17.45 -6.74 -11.19
CA ILE A 137 16.30 -6.81 -12.11
C ILE A 137 15.09 -6.10 -11.52
N TRP A 138 14.75 -6.38 -10.26
CA TRP A 138 13.57 -5.79 -9.64
C TRP A 138 13.71 -4.28 -9.48
N TYR A 139 14.77 -3.80 -8.82
CA TYR A 139 14.90 -2.39 -8.49
C TYR A 139 15.30 -1.53 -9.68
N ALA A 140 16.23 -1.95 -10.55
CA ALA A 140 16.66 -1.12 -11.68
C ALA A 140 15.71 -1.21 -12.89
N VAL A 141 15.14 -2.39 -13.17
CA VAL A 141 14.35 -2.60 -14.40
C VAL A 141 12.85 -2.45 -14.16
N VAL A 142 12.31 -3.15 -13.16
CA VAL A 142 10.86 -3.14 -12.89
C VAL A 142 10.46 -1.82 -12.22
N GLU A 143 11.12 -1.50 -11.11
CA GLU A 143 10.82 -0.32 -10.28
C GLU A 143 11.43 0.97 -10.80
N ARG A 144 12.46 0.87 -11.66
CA ARG A 144 13.23 2.02 -12.19
C ARG A 144 13.79 2.94 -11.11
N GLU A 145 14.25 2.35 -10.01
CA GLU A 145 14.96 3.09 -8.97
C GLU A 145 16.29 3.64 -9.51
N PRO A 146 16.70 4.84 -9.10
CA PRO A 146 18.02 5.38 -9.45
C PRO A 146 19.14 4.40 -9.08
N ASP A 147 20.21 4.37 -9.88
CA ASP A 147 21.32 3.41 -9.72
C ASP A 147 21.89 3.39 -8.29
N ASP A 148 22.08 4.57 -7.68
CA ASP A 148 22.61 4.71 -6.32
C ASP A 148 21.66 4.09 -5.27
N ARG A 149 20.35 4.23 -5.47
CA ARG A 149 19.34 3.67 -4.56
C ARG A 149 19.20 2.16 -4.76
N THR A 150 19.23 1.70 -6.01
CA THR A 150 19.31 0.26 -6.31
C THR A 150 20.55 -0.35 -5.67
N ALA A 151 21.71 0.29 -5.80
CA ALA A 151 22.96 -0.15 -5.20
C ALA A 151 22.84 -0.28 -3.67
N ALA A 152 22.24 0.73 -3.01
CA ALA A 152 21.98 0.69 -1.58
C ALA A 152 21.05 -0.47 -1.17
N PHE A 153 19.89 -0.64 -1.84
CA PHE A 153 18.93 -1.70 -1.51
C PHE A 153 19.52 -3.10 -1.70
N VAL A 154 20.27 -3.32 -2.78
CA VAL A 154 20.87 -4.62 -3.11
C VAL A 154 22.15 -4.88 -2.30
N GLY A 155 22.84 -3.84 -1.84
CA GLY A 155 24.14 -3.95 -1.14
C GLY A 155 25.32 -4.14 -2.11
N VAL A 156 25.34 -3.39 -3.20
CA VAL A 156 26.37 -3.44 -4.27
C VAL A 156 26.84 -2.03 -4.62
N THR A 157 27.83 -1.89 -5.51
CA THR A 157 28.23 -0.58 -6.01
C THR A 157 27.30 -0.07 -7.10
N ARG A 158 27.30 1.24 -7.34
CA ARG A 158 26.55 1.85 -8.45
C ARG A 158 27.01 1.30 -9.80
N GLU A 159 28.33 1.14 -9.97
CA GLU A 159 28.95 0.62 -11.18
C GLU A 159 28.46 -0.80 -11.49
N ASP A 160 28.28 -1.62 -10.44
CA ASP A 160 27.72 -2.97 -10.59
C ASP A 160 26.27 -2.96 -11.09
N VAL A 161 25.47 -1.95 -10.73
CA VAL A 161 24.09 -1.81 -11.22
C VAL A 161 24.09 -1.40 -12.69
N VAL A 162 24.86 -0.35 -13.01
CA VAL A 162 24.96 0.21 -14.38
C VAL A 162 25.44 -0.85 -15.36
N HIS A 163 26.48 -1.60 -15.01
CA HIS A 163 27.06 -2.61 -15.90
C HIS A 163 26.42 -4.00 -15.76
N GLY A 164 25.74 -4.28 -14.65
CA GLY A 164 25.18 -5.60 -14.34
C GLY A 164 23.74 -5.83 -14.82
N SER A 165 22.96 -4.77 -15.07
CA SER A 165 21.53 -4.89 -15.40
C SER A 165 21.26 -5.71 -16.66
N GLY A 166 21.99 -5.45 -17.75
CA GLY A 166 21.85 -6.21 -19.00
C GLY A 166 22.24 -7.68 -18.84
N ALA A 167 23.31 -7.96 -18.10
CA ALA A 167 23.74 -9.34 -17.81
C ALA A 167 22.73 -10.09 -16.93
N ALA A 168 22.08 -9.42 -15.97
CA ALA A 168 21.04 -10.00 -15.14
C ALA A 168 19.78 -10.34 -15.96
N LEU A 169 19.36 -9.45 -16.87
CA LEU A 169 18.26 -9.73 -17.80
C LEU A 169 18.56 -10.91 -18.73
N GLN A 170 19.79 -11.03 -19.24
CA GLN A 170 20.20 -12.19 -20.04
C GLN A 170 20.19 -13.48 -19.23
N GLN A 171 20.60 -13.45 -17.96
CA GLN A 171 20.49 -14.62 -17.06
C GLN A 171 19.03 -15.02 -16.85
N LEU A 172 18.13 -14.06 -16.69
CA LEU A 172 16.71 -14.32 -16.54
C LEU A 172 16.10 -14.89 -17.82
N ALA A 173 16.39 -14.31 -18.98
CA ALA A 173 15.95 -14.82 -20.28
C ALA A 173 16.33 -16.30 -20.45
N ARG A 174 17.57 -16.67 -20.13
CA ARG A 174 18.04 -18.06 -20.14
C ARG A 174 17.31 -18.95 -19.14
N ALA A 175 17.02 -18.44 -17.94
CA ALA A 175 16.26 -19.18 -16.93
C ALA A 175 14.82 -19.43 -17.37
N VAL A 176 14.15 -18.43 -17.95
CA VAL A 176 12.79 -18.53 -18.51
C VAL A 176 12.75 -19.55 -19.65
N LEU A 177 13.69 -19.46 -20.60
CA LEU A 177 13.78 -20.42 -21.71
C LEU A 177 13.94 -21.86 -21.19
N ARG A 178 14.90 -22.09 -20.29
CA ARG A 178 15.12 -23.42 -19.70
C ARG A 178 13.87 -23.94 -18.98
N ALA A 179 13.20 -23.10 -18.20
CA ALA A 179 11.99 -23.47 -17.49
C ALA A 179 10.86 -23.85 -18.46
N ARG A 180 10.67 -23.09 -19.55
CA ARG A 180 9.68 -23.38 -20.60
C ARG A 180 9.96 -24.69 -21.32
N LEU A 181 11.19 -24.89 -21.80
CA LEU A 181 11.55 -26.10 -22.52
C LEU A 181 11.50 -27.36 -21.64
N ALA A 182 11.73 -27.23 -20.34
CA ALA A 182 11.58 -28.35 -19.40
C ALA A 182 10.14 -28.85 -19.26
N THR A 183 9.13 -28.05 -19.64
CA THR A 183 7.72 -28.45 -19.66
C THR A 183 7.26 -29.06 -20.99
N SER A 184 8.12 -29.05 -22.02
CA SER A 184 7.76 -29.60 -23.33
C SER A 184 7.66 -31.12 -23.29
N ALA A 185 6.63 -31.67 -23.93
CA ALA A 185 6.51 -33.11 -24.18
C ALA A 185 7.34 -33.56 -25.40
N ASP A 186 7.75 -32.62 -26.26
CA ASP A 186 8.55 -32.90 -27.44
C ASP A 186 10.05 -32.84 -27.09
N PRO A 187 10.78 -33.98 -27.19
CA PRO A 187 12.19 -34.04 -26.82
C PRO A 187 13.08 -33.15 -27.72
N ASP A 188 12.66 -32.87 -28.95
CA ASP A 188 13.42 -32.12 -29.96
C ASP A 188 13.47 -30.62 -29.62
N CYS A 189 12.56 -30.13 -28.77
CA CYS A 189 12.54 -28.73 -28.32
C CYS A 189 13.87 -28.27 -27.72
N ARG A 190 14.65 -29.18 -27.12
CA ARG A 190 15.97 -28.88 -26.56
C ARG A 190 16.98 -28.47 -27.63
N ASP A 191 16.88 -29.02 -28.84
CA ASP A 191 17.79 -28.72 -29.94
C ASP A 191 17.56 -27.30 -30.49
N PHE A 192 16.35 -26.76 -30.30
CA PHE A 192 15.99 -25.40 -30.70
C PHE A 192 16.38 -24.33 -29.67
N HIS A 193 16.86 -24.69 -28.47
CA HIS A 193 17.23 -23.73 -27.42
C HIS A 193 18.15 -22.62 -27.93
N ARG A 194 19.26 -23.00 -28.57
CA ARG A 194 20.22 -22.03 -29.10
C ARG A 194 19.64 -21.20 -30.25
N LEU A 195 18.82 -21.80 -31.11
CA LEU A 195 18.19 -21.06 -32.21
C LEU A 195 17.24 -19.97 -31.67
N ILE A 196 16.50 -20.27 -30.61
CA ILE A 196 15.64 -19.29 -29.92
C ILE A 196 16.50 -18.17 -29.30
N GLU A 197 17.58 -18.50 -28.58
CA GLU A 197 18.47 -17.48 -28.00
C GLU A 197 19.07 -16.56 -29.07
N GLU A 198 19.47 -17.12 -30.22
CA GLU A 198 20.00 -16.35 -31.35
C GLU A 198 18.93 -15.45 -31.99
N SER A 199 17.67 -15.90 -32.08
CA SER A 199 16.58 -15.15 -32.69
C SER A 199 16.05 -14.01 -31.84
N VAL A 200 16.31 -14.03 -30.53
CA VAL A 200 15.84 -13.00 -29.58
C VAL A 200 16.97 -12.11 -29.02
N ARG A 201 18.15 -12.12 -29.65
CA ARG A 201 19.27 -11.24 -29.27
C ARG A 201 18.84 -9.76 -29.29
N PRO A 202 19.29 -8.93 -28.32
CA PRO A 202 18.94 -7.51 -28.28
C PRO A 202 19.34 -6.72 -29.52
N ASP A 203 20.61 -6.80 -29.95
CA ASP A 203 21.13 -5.93 -31.01
C ASP A 203 21.11 -6.57 -32.40
N SER A 204 21.14 -7.90 -32.47
CA SER A 204 21.24 -8.63 -33.74
C SER A 204 20.45 -9.96 -33.71
N PRO A 205 19.10 -9.92 -33.70
CA PRO A 205 18.26 -11.10 -33.89
C PRO A 205 18.67 -11.90 -35.14
N ARG A 206 18.84 -13.22 -35.00
CA ARG A 206 19.14 -14.12 -36.11
C ARG A 206 18.02 -15.13 -36.30
N GLY A 207 17.25 -14.97 -37.37
CA GLY A 207 16.21 -15.93 -37.74
C GLY A 207 16.80 -17.26 -38.23
N SER A 208 16.03 -18.33 -38.04
CA SER A 208 16.30 -19.65 -38.61
C SER A 208 15.02 -20.21 -39.23
N ALA A 209 15.11 -20.70 -40.46
CA ALA A 209 13.97 -21.32 -41.15
C ALA A 209 13.50 -22.59 -40.42
N ASP A 210 14.43 -23.37 -39.88
CA ASP A 210 14.11 -24.59 -39.12
C ASP A 210 13.39 -24.26 -37.82
N LEU A 211 13.84 -23.22 -37.10
CA LEU A 211 13.15 -22.74 -35.91
C LEU A 211 11.73 -22.28 -36.25
N HIS A 212 11.56 -21.52 -37.33
CA HIS A 212 10.24 -21.05 -37.76
C HIS A 212 9.31 -22.22 -38.12
N ALA A 213 9.83 -23.24 -38.82
CA ALA A 213 9.08 -24.44 -39.15
C ALA A 213 8.68 -25.26 -37.91
N HIS A 214 9.53 -25.29 -36.87
CA HIS A 214 9.21 -25.95 -35.61
C HIS A 214 8.17 -25.17 -34.79
N MET A 215 8.32 -23.85 -34.63
CA MET A 215 7.36 -22.99 -33.93
C MET A 215 5.96 -23.04 -34.56
N ALA A 216 5.85 -23.22 -35.87
CA ALA A 216 4.57 -23.42 -36.54
C ALA A 216 3.78 -24.64 -36.04
N ARG A 217 4.42 -25.58 -35.32
CA ARG A 217 3.81 -26.81 -34.80
C ARG A 217 3.97 -27.01 -33.29
N CYS A 218 4.86 -26.27 -32.63
CA CYS A 218 5.16 -26.42 -31.21
C CYS A 218 4.75 -25.17 -30.42
N ALA A 219 3.63 -25.27 -29.68
CA ALA A 219 3.14 -24.18 -28.84
C ALA A 219 4.14 -23.76 -27.76
N THR A 220 4.91 -24.69 -27.20
CA THR A 220 5.91 -24.40 -26.16
C THR A 220 7.05 -23.53 -26.69
N CYS A 221 7.60 -23.85 -27.86
CA CYS A 221 8.66 -23.05 -28.48
C CYS A 221 8.15 -21.70 -28.99
N THR A 222 6.93 -21.63 -29.50
CA THR A 222 6.28 -20.37 -29.88
C THR A 222 6.10 -19.45 -28.68
N ALA A 223 5.52 -19.96 -27.58
CA ALA A 223 5.35 -19.18 -26.35
C ALA A 223 6.69 -18.74 -25.76
N ALA A 224 7.71 -19.61 -25.76
CA ALA A 224 9.05 -19.25 -25.30
C ALA A 224 9.67 -18.14 -26.15
N HIS A 225 9.54 -18.22 -27.47
CA HIS A 225 10.04 -17.17 -28.37
C HIS A 225 9.30 -15.84 -28.18
N GLU A 226 7.98 -15.87 -28.04
CA GLU A 226 7.16 -14.68 -27.78
C GLU A 226 7.52 -14.03 -26.44
N GLU A 227 7.66 -14.82 -25.36
CA GLU A 227 8.05 -14.30 -24.04
C GLU A 227 9.44 -13.66 -24.04
N LEU A 228 10.42 -14.28 -24.69
CA LEU A 228 11.76 -13.73 -24.78
C LEU A 228 11.82 -12.50 -25.68
N SER A 229 11.03 -12.48 -26.77
CA SER A 229 10.89 -11.29 -27.60
C SER A 229 10.26 -10.13 -26.81
N ALA A 230 9.19 -10.40 -26.04
CA ALA A 230 8.55 -9.42 -25.19
C ALA A 230 9.47 -8.92 -24.05
N LEU A 231 10.32 -9.79 -23.50
CA LEU A 231 11.33 -9.43 -22.51
C LEU A 231 12.44 -8.56 -23.12
N ARG A 232 12.82 -8.80 -24.38
CA ARG A 232 13.76 -7.94 -25.12
C ARG A 232 13.17 -6.57 -25.41
N ASP A 233 11.94 -6.54 -25.91
CA ASP A 233 11.33 -5.32 -26.49
C ASP A 233 10.76 -4.40 -25.41
N ASP A 234 10.14 -4.95 -24.36
CA ASP A 234 9.58 -4.20 -23.23
C ASP A 234 9.82 -4.96 -21.91
N PRO A 235 11.07 -5.00 -21.41
CA PRO A 235 11.41 -5.78 -20.22
C PRO A 235 10.59 -5.36 -19.01
N ARG A 236 10.35 -4.06 -18.78
CA ARG A 236 9.64 -3.58 -17.60
C ARG A 236 8.22 -4.13 -17.55
N ARG A 237 7.47 -3.99 -18.66
CA ARG A 237 6.08 -4.45 -18.72
C ARG A 237 5.97 -5.97 -18.64
N THR A 238 6.82 -6.67 -19.40
CA THR A 238 6.86 -8.14 -19.42
C THR A 238 7.20 -8.70 -18.04
N LEU A 239 8.15 -8.10 -17.32
CA LEU A 239 8.49 -8.50 -15.96
C LEU A 239 7.40 -8.18 -14.95
N GLY A 240 6.75 -7.02 -15.06
CA GLY A 240 5.60 -6.68 -14.22
C GLY A 240 4.52 -7.75 -14.30
N GLU A 241 4.10 -8.11 -15.52
CA GLU A 241 3.08 -9.14 -15.76
C GLU A 241 3.58 -10.56 -15.41
N GLY A 242 4.85 -10.86 -15.67
CA GLY A 242 5.42 -12.18 -15.46
C GLY A 242 5.78 -12.52 -14.02
N LEU A 243 5.97 -11.50 -13.15
CA LEU A 243 6.45 -11.65 -11.77
C LEU A 243 5.43 -11.26 -10.70
N LEU A 244 4.28 -10.69 -11.08
CA LEU A 244 3.20 -10.34 -10.15
C LEU A 244 1.94 -11.18 -10.43
N PRO A 245 1.18 -11.56 -9.39
CA PRO A 245 0.01 -12.44 -9.52
C PRO A 245 -1.22 -11.73 -10.11
N TRP A 246 -1.23 -10.39 -10.07
CA TRP A 246 -2.37 -9.57 -10.48
C TRP A 246 -1.89 -8.20 -10.96
N ALA A 247 -2.52 -7.71 -12.04
CA ALA A 247 -2.39 -6.34 -12.55
C ALA A 247 -0.93 -5.85 -12.70
N GLY A 248 -0.01 -6.74 -13.06
CA GLY A 248 1.42 -6.44 -13.11
C GLY A 248 1.78 -5.36 -14.13
N ALA A 249 1.16 -5.41 -15.32
CA ALA A 249 1.30 -4.35 -16.32
C ALA A 249 0.75 -3.00 -15.83
N ALA A 250 -0.35 -2.97 -15.09
CA ALA A 250 -0.92 -1.73 -14.55
C ALA A 250 0.00 -1.13 -13.48
N TYR A 251 0.54 -1.97 -12.60
CA TYR A 251 1.48 -1.58 -11.54
C TYR A 251 2.70 -0.83 -12.08
N VAL A 252 3.29 -1.29 -13.19
CA VAL A 252 4.48 -0.66 -13.77
C VAL A 252 4.19 0.51 -14.72
N LEU A 253 2.92 0.70 -15.11
CA LEU A 253 2.48 1.81 -15.96
C LEU A 253 2.11 3.05 -15.16
N ASP A 254 1.65 2.89 -13.92
CA ASP A 254 1.11 3.97 -13.09
C ASP A 254 2.20 4.80 -12.37
N ASP A 255 3.30 5.05 -13.07
CA ASP A 255 4.45 5.81 -12.58
C ASP A 255 4.16 7.31 -12.67
N PRO A 256 3.96 8.04 -11.55
CA PRO A 256 3.96 9.48 -11.60
C PRO A 256 5.41 9.91 -11.84
N ALA A 257 5.71 10.38 -13.06
CA ALA A 257 6.98 11.03 -13.35
C ALA A 257 7.33 12.01 -12.21
N PRO A 258 8.59 12.04 -11.74
CA PRO A 258 8.96 12.91 -10.63
C PRO A 258 8.78 14.38 -11.04
N GLY A 259 7.73 15.04 -10.55
CA GLY A 259 7.58 16.50 -10.74
C GLY A 259 6.18 17.13 -10.71
N ASP A 260 5.06 16.43 -10.59
CA ASP A 260 3.73 17.08 -10.72
C ASP A 260 2.82 16.93 -9.47
N PRO A 261 2.73 17.95 -8.60
CA PRO A 261 1.78 18.00 -7.49
C PRO A 261 0.45 18.60 -7.96
N GLY A 262 -0.28 17.89 -8.82
CA GLY A 262 -1.63 18.25 -9.24
C GLY A 262 -2.67 17.28 -8.64
N PRO A 263 -3.82 17.75 -8.11
CA PRO A 263 -4.90 16.86 -7.71
C PRO A 263 -5.50 16.22 -8.97
N ARG A 264 -5.21 14.94 -9.19
CA ARG A 264 -5.83 14.14 -10.26
C ARG A 264 -7.22 13.73 -9.81
N THR A 265 -8.24 14.46 -10.27
CA THR A 265 -9.62 13.97 -10.29
C THR A 265 -9.68 12.72 -11.17
N ALA A 266 -9.84 11.56 -10.55
CA ALA A 266 -10.11 10.31 -11.24
C ALA A 266 -11.57 10.30 -11.71
N ALA A 267 -11.80 10.81 -12.92
CA ALA A 267 -12.90 10.41 -13.77
C ALA A 267 -12.32 10.24 -15.17
N ALA A 268 -11.65 9.10 -15.37
CA ALA A 268 -11.27 8.66 -16.70
C ALA A 268 -12.18 7.47 -17.03
N ASP A 269 -13.24 7.74 -17.78
CA ASP A 269 -13.96 6.73 -18.53
C ASP A 269 -12.96 6.04 -19.46
N TRP A 270 -12.58 4.81 -19.14
CA TRP A 270 -11.80 3.99 -20.04
C TRP A 270 -12.73 3.35 -21.08
N PRO A 271 -12.38 3.41 -22.38
CA PRO A 271 -13.14 2.70 -23.39
C PRO A 271 -12.95 1.18 -23.19
N PRO A 272 -13.99 0.37 -23.41
CA PRO A 272 -13.86 -1.08 -23.30
C PRO A 272 -12.85 -1.56 -24.34
N SER A 273 -11.72 -2.08 -23.86
CA SER A 273 -10.72 -2.73 -24.71
C SER A 273 -11.38 -3.91 -25.41
N ARG A 274 -11.54 -3.80 -26.73
CA ARG A 274 -11.89 -4.92 -27.61
C ARG A 274 -10.83 -6.01 -27.47
N ARG A 275 -11.10 -6.99 -26.63
CA ARG A 275 -10.41 -8.28 -26.59
C ARG A 275 -11.44 -9.40 -26.56
N ILE A 276 -12.07 -9.66 -27.71
CA ILE A 276 -12.66 -10.97 -28.02
C ILE A 276 -12.29 -11.29 -29.46
N ALA A 277 -11.16 -11.98 -29.61
CA ALA A 277 -10.69 -12.78 -30.75
C ALA A 277 -9.27 -13.21 -30.30
N LEU A 278 -8.89 -14.46 -30.06
CA LEU A 278 -9.30 -15.78 -30.51
C LEU A 278 -8.86 -16.80 -29.46
N MET A 279 -9.75 -17.71 -29.05
CA MET A 279 -9.55 -19.12 -28.65
C MET A 279 -10.99 -19.58 -28.28
N SER A 280 -11.68 -20.49 -28.97
CA SER A 280 -11.27 -21.86 -29.24
C SER A 280 -12.16 -22.49 -30.32
N ALA A 281 -11.56 -23.01 -31.37
CA ALA A 281 -12.16 -24.05 -32.19
C ALA A 281 -11.93 -25.39 -31.48
N ALA A 282 -12.84 -25.77 -30.57
CA ALA A 282 -13.01 -27.14 -30.06
C ALA A 282 -14.19 -27.22 -29.08
N LEU A 283 -15.44 -27.05 -29.54
CA LEU A 283 -16.62 -27.60 -28.86
C LEU A 283 -17.84 -27.69 -29.81
N GLY A 284 -17.65 -28.39 -30.93
CA GLY A 284 -18.66 -28.52 -32.00
C GLY A 284 -19.52 -29.80 -31.96
N VAL A 285 -19.52 -30.61 -30.90
CA VAL A 285 -20.21 -31.93 -30.94
C VAL A 285 -21.15 -32.22 -29.76
N ALA A 286 -21.31 -31.34 -28.76
CA ALA A 286 -22.15 -31.67 -27.59
C ALA A 286 -23.48 -30.89 -27.42
N LEU A 287 -23.72 -29.79 -28.16
CA LEU A 287 -24.90 -28.92 -27.93
C LEU A 287 -26.01 -29.02 -28.98
N VAL A 288 -25.76 -29.74 -30.07
CA VAL A 288 -26.78 -30.00 -31.12
C VAL A 288 -27.91 -30.92 -30.65
N PRO A 289 -27.71 -31.97 -29.83
CA PRO A 289 -28.80 -32.85 -29.41
C PRO A 289 -29.76 -32.18 -28.40
N LEU A 290 -29.25 -31.24 -27.58
CA LEU A 290 -30.03 -30.61 -26.51
C LEU A 290 -31.01 -29.55 -27.06
N LEU A 291 -30.61 -28.84 -28.12
CA LEU A 291 -31.47 -27.85 -28.78
C LEU A 291 -32.59 -28.50 -29.60
N VAL A 292 -32.35 -29.67 -30.20
CA VAL A 292 -33.39 -30.45 -30.91
C VAL A 292 -34.43 -31.00 -29.93
N PHE A 293 -34.03 -31.39 -28.72
CA PHE A 293 -34.95 -31.90 -27.69
C PHE A 293 -35.87 -30.81 -27.11
N LEU A 294 -35.38 -29.57 -26.97
CA LEU A 294 -36.16 -28.46 -26.43
C LEU A 294 -37.18 -27.88 -27.43
N VAL A 295 -36.90 -27.97 -28.74
CA VAL A 295 -37.84 -27.53 -29.78
C VAL A 295 -38.97 -28.55 -30.00
N ALA A 296 -38.73 -29.85 -29.74
CA ALA A 296 -39.75 -30.89 -29.87
C ALA A 296 -40.84 -30.88 -28.77
N GLN A 297 -40.62 -30.16 -27.66
CA GLN A 297 -41.57 -30.06 -26.54
C GLN A 297 -42.50 -28.83 -26.65
N ALA A 298 -42.36 -28.02 -27.70
CA ALA A 298 -43.17 -26.80 -27.91
C ALA A 298 -44.48 -27.04 -28.70
N ASP A 299 -44.68 -28.23 -29.28
CA ASP A 299 -45.92 -28.60 -29.97
C ASP A 299 -46.77 -29.53 -29.08
N SER A 300 -47.38 -28.95 -28.04
CA SER A 300 -48.56 -29.52 -27.36
C SER A 300 -49.23 -28.40 -26.55
N ALA A 301 -50.10 -27.64 -27.21
CA ALA A 301 -51.19 -26.93 -26.55
C ALA A 301 -52.40 -27.89 -26.53
N ASP A 302 -53.04 -28.10 -25.38
CA ASP A 302 -54.42 -27.62 -25.17
C ASP A 302 -54.97 -27.90 -23.76
N ASP A 303 -55.83 -26.97 -23.36
CA ASP A 303 -57.01 -27.04 -22.49
C ASP A 303 -56.94 -27.12 -20.95
N GLY A 304 -57.66 -26.17 -20.33
CA GLY A 304 -58.47 -26.43 -19.13
C GLY A 304 -58.34 -25.48 -17.93
N GLN A 305 -59.29 -24.54 -17.83
CA GLN A 305 -60.05 -24.20 -16.61
C GLN A 305 -59.43 -23.29 -15.51
N GLU A 306 -59.97 -22.06 -15.42
CA GLU A 306 -60.12 -21.22 -14.20
C GLU A 306 -60.86 -22.00 -13.06
N PRO A 307 -60.63 -21.77 -11.73
CA PRO A 307 -61.19 -20.56 -11.11
C PRO A 307 -60.58 -20.04 -9.76
N VAL A 308 -61.02 -18.82 -9.40
CA VAL A 308 -61.25 -18.18 -8.08
C VAL A 308 -60.12 -17.92 -7.04
N SER A 309 -59.95 -16.62 -6.78
CA SER A 309 -59.88 -15.90 -5.47
C SER A 309 -59.06 -16.47 -4.31
N SER A 310 -58.12 -15.66 -3.78
CA SER A 310 -58.20 -15.11 -2.41
C SER A 310 -57.07 -14.11 -2.12
N ALA A 311 -57.45 -13.08 -1.36
CA ALA A 311 -56.66 -11.93 -0.93
C ALA A 311 -55.42 -12.28 -0.09
N THR A 312 -54.44 -11.37 -0.05
CA THR A 312 -53.99 -10.71 1.19
C THR A 312 -53.23 -9.43 0.86
N SER A 313 -53.69 -8.35 1.47
CA SER A 313 -53.14 -7.01 1.52
C SER A 313 -51.71 -6.96 2.06
N ASN A 314 -50.88 -6.04 1.53
CA ASN A 314 -50.26 -4.97 2.32
C ASN A 314 -49.44 -4.02 1.42
N SER A 315 -49.79 -2.74 1.50
CA SER A 315 -49.21 -1.60 0.79
C SER A 315 -47.73 -1.35 1.15
N PRO A 316 -46.90 -0.84 0.22
CA PRO A 316 -45.67 -0.14 0.56
C PRO A 316 -45.93 1.35 0.81
N VAL A 317 -45.42 1.86 1.94
CA VAL A 317 -45.39 3.29 2.29
C VAL A 317 -44.22 3.97 1.57
N THR A 318 -44.55 4.92 0.71
CA THR A 318 -43.62 5.80 0.00
C THR A 318 -43.23 6.99 0.90
N PRO A 319 -41.94 7.31 1.09
CA PRO A 319 -41.54 8.60 1.67
C PRO A 319 -41.47 9.70 0.58
N PRO A 320 -41.86 10.95 0.90
CA PRO A 320 -41.86 12.06 -0.06
C PRO A 320 -40.44 12.65 -0.28
N PRO A 321 -40.19 13.31 -1.44
CA PRO A 321 -38.92 13.97 -1.71
C PRO A 321 -38.80 15.29 -0.94
N VAL A 322 -37.64 15.53 -0.33
CA VAL A 322 -37.31 16.80 0.34
C VAL A 322 -36.51 17.67 -0.62
N THR A 323 -37.13 18.77 -1.05
CA THR A 323 -36.52 19.83 -1.87
C THR A 323 -35.72 20.76 -0.96
N VAL A 324 -34.40 20.87 -1.16
CA VAL A 324 -33.56 21.88 -0.48
C VAL A 324 -33.30 23.04 -1.42
N THR A 325 -33.89 24.18 -1.11
CA THR A 325 -33.68 25.46 -1.80
C THR A 325 -32.41 26.10 -1.28
N ALA A 326 -31.42 26.31 -2.15
CA ALA A 326 -30.20 27.05 -1.87
C ALA A 326 -30.40 28.55 -2.07
N THR A 327 -30.13 29.36 -1.04
CA THR A 327 -30.04 30.82 -1.14
C THR A 327 -28.58 31.23 -1.18
N VAL A 328 -28.15 31.77 -2.33
CA VAL A 328 -26.85 32.42 -2.53
C VAL A 328 -27.11 33.92 -2.74
N SER A 329 -26.41 34.77 -1.98
CA SER A 329 -26.34 36.22 -2.24
C SER A 329 -25.00 36.57 -2.87
N ALA A 330 -25.03 37.24 -4.02
CA ALA A 330 -23.92 37.95 -4.64
C ALA A 330 -23.98 39.44 -4.25
N THR A 331 -22.87 40.21 -4.16
CA THR A 331 -22.30 41.12 -5.21
C THR A 331 -21.50 42.22 -4.45
N PRO A 332 -20.61 43.08 -5.03
CA PRO A 332 -19.45 42.90 -5.92
C PRO A 332 -18.10 43.51 -5.39
N SER A 333 -17.04 43.28 -6.20
CA SER A 333 -15.74 43.99 -6.38
C SER A 333 -15.82 45.55 -6.43
N PRO A 334 -14.72 46.36 -6.38
CA PRO A 334 -13.40 46.11 -7.01
C PRO A 334 -12.11 46.59 -6.30
N SER A 335 -11.00 46.11 -6.88
CA SER A 335 -9.58 46.50 -6.75
C SER A 335 -9.31 47.97 -7.17
N PRO A 336 -8.19 48.62 -6.76
CA PRO A 336 -6.92 48.44 -7.51
C PRO A 336 -5.60 48.54 -6.70
N THR A 337 -4.55 47.87 -7.23
CA THR A 337 -3.10 48.10 -7.06
C THR A 337 -2.62 49.28 -7.96
N PRO A 338 -1.34 49.71 -8.05
CA PRO A 338 -0.11 49.43 -7.27
C PRO A 338 0.80 50.65 -6.95
N SER A 339 1.83 50.49 -6.09
CA SER A 339 3.26 50.80 -6.39
C SER A 339 4.12 51.27 -5.20
N ARG A 340 5.20 50.49 -4.99
CA ARG A 340 6.61 50.84 -4.72
C ARG A 340 7.00 52.14 -3.97
N SER A 341 7.70 51.89 -2.86
CA SER A 341 9.04 52.39 -2.48
C SER A 341 9.21 53.86 -2.05
N LYS A 342 9.67 54.06 -0.80
CA LYS A 342 10.98 54.68 -0.47
C LYS A 342 11.17 54.83 1.05
N SER A 343 12.35 54.41 1.52
CA SER A 343 12.99 54.87 2.77
C SER A 343 13.47 56.32 2.57
N PRO A 344 13.52 57.19 3.61
CA PRO A 344 14.69 57.21 4.49
C PRO A 344 14.41 57.57 5.98
N SER A 345 15.30 57.12 6.86
CA SER A 345 15.60 57.72 8.18
C SER A 345 16.57 58.92 8.01
N PRO A 346 16.97 59.69 9.05
CA PRO A 346 16.50 59.79 10.45
C PRO A 346 16.30 61.25 10.93
N THR A 347 15.50 61.48 11.97
CA THR A 347 15.66 62.71 12.78
C THR A 347 15.57 62.41 14.28
N ARG A 348 16.65 62.79 14.92
CA ARG A 348 16.99 62.72 16.35
C ARG A 348 16.25 63.84 17.07
N SER A 349 15.47 63.54 18.11
CA SER A 349 15.15 64.51 19.18
C SER A 349 14.67 63.79 20.44
N SER A 350 15.47 63.95 21.49
CA SER A 350 15.22 63.49 22.85
C SER A 350 14.23 64.42 23.57
N ALA A 351 13.21 63.88 24.23
CA ALA A 351 12.54 64.54 25.36
C ALA A 351 11.77 63.52 26.24
N LYS A 352 12.27 63.39 27.48
CA LYS A 352 11.68 62.96 28.78
C LYS A 352 10.43 62.04 28.91
N PRO A 353 10.39 61.22 29.97
CA PRO A 353 9.51 60.06 30.07
C PRO A 353 8.09 60.42 30.50
N SER A 354 7.10 59.95 29.75
CA SER A 354 5.70 59.89 30.18
C SER A 354 5.33 58.43 30.45
N ARG A 355 4.81 58.18 31.65
CA ARG A 355 4.45 56.86 32.19
C ARG A 355 3.45 56.15 31.27
N THR A 356 3.87 55.05 30.67
CA THR A 356 3.00 54.14 29.93
C THR A 356 2.21 53.25 30.91
N PRO A 357 0.90 53.01 30.72
CA PRO A 357 0.17 52.00 31.47
C PRO A 357 0.72 50.61 31.16
N SER A 358 0.78 49.78 32.19
CA SER A 358 1.18 48.37 32.15
C SER A 358 0.56 47.65 30.95
N ALA A 359 1.41 47.00 30.14
CA ALA A 359 0.98 46.10 29.08
C ALA A 359 0.12 44.99 29.68
N THR A 360 -1.14 44.92 29.24
CA THR A 360 -2.00 43.75 29.42
C THR A 360 -1.32 42.56 28.74
N PRO A 361 -1.14 41.41 29.41
CA PRO A 361 -0.58 40.24 28.76
C PRO A 361 -1.49 39.80 27.61
N THR A 362 -0.88 39.61 26.44
CA THR A 362 -1.51 39.01 25.26
C THR A 362 -2.15 37.67 25.66
N PRO A 363 -3.43 37.40 25.34
CA PRO A 363 -4.06 36.14 25.68
C PRO A 363 -3.32 35.00 24.97
N THR A 364 -2.67 34.15 25.76
CA THR A 364 -2.15 32.86 25.29
C THR A 364 -3.30 32.11 24.61
N PRO A 365 -3.15 31.61 23.37
CA PRO A 365 -4.21 30.83 22.75
C PRO A 365 -4.57 29.66 23.66
N SER A 366 -5.79 29.68 24.21
CA SER A 366 -6.33 28.61 25.04
C SER A 366 -6.77 27.46 24.14
N TYR A 367 -5.83 26.59 23.82
CA TYR A 367 -6.16 25.33 23.17
C TYR A 367 -6.85 24.39 24.18
N ARG A 368 -7.81 23.58 23.70
CA ARG A 368 -8.45 22.55 24.55
C ARG A 368 -7.56 21.31 24.59
N PRO A 369 -7.29 20.72 25.77
CA PRO A 369 -6.64 19.42 25.83
C PRO A 369 -7.55 18.33 25.25
N PRO A 370 -7.00 17.18 24.83
CA PRO A 370 -7.79 15.99 24.52
C PRO A 370 -8.71 15.62 25.68
N GLY A 371 -9.95 15.23 25.38
CA GLY A 371 -10.99 14.98 26.39
C GLY A 371 -11.98 13.90 25.95
N ALA A 372 -13.15 13.85 26.58
CA ALA A 372 -14.13 12.76 26.40
C ALA A 372 -14.78 12.69 25.00
N SER A 373 -14.80 13.81 24.26
CA SER A 373 -15.27 13.83 22.87
C SER A 373 -14.17 13.35 21.93
N TYR A 374 -14.54 12.53 20.93
CA TYR A 374 -13.63 12.17 19.86
C TYR A 374 -13.20 13.42 19.09
N ALA A 375 -11.90 13.63 19.01
CA ALA A 375 -11.31 14.73 18.27
C ALA A 375 -9.93 14.31 17.75
N ARG A 376 -9.42 15.06 16.76
CA ARG A 376 -8.02 14.95 16.39
C ARG A 376 -7.15 15.42 17.53
N VAL A 377 -6.11 14.67 17.83
CA VAL A 377 -5.13 14.98 18.87
C VAL A 377 -3.90 15.56 18.16
N VAL A 378 -3.77 16.89 18.17
CA VAL A 378 -2.79 17.63 17.36
C VAL A 378 -1.63 18.10 18.23
N ASN A 379 -0.40 17.81 17.82
CA ASN A 379 0.79 18.27 18.51
C ASN A 379 0.94 19.79 18.38
N LEU A 380 1.24 20.48 19.46
CA LEU A 380 1.34 21.95 19.45
C LEU A 380 2.57 22.48 18.73
N SER A 381 3.65 21.71 18.63
CA SER A 381 4.88 22.15 17.98
C SER A 381 4.88 21.84 16.48
N SER A 382 4.48 20.64 16.08
CA SER A 382 4.55 20.21 14.69
C SER A 382 3.25 20.44 13.91
N GLY A 383 2.11 20.58 14.60
CA GLY A 383 0.80 20.63 13.96
C GLY A 383 0.34 19.29 13.36
N LEU A 384 1.09 18.21 13.59
CA LEU A 384 0.74 16.87 13.13
C LEU A 384 -0.24 16.19 14.10
N CYS A 385 -1.08 15.32 13.56
CA CYS A 385 -2.08 14.55 14.28
C CYS A 385 -1.51 13.22 14.78
N LEU A 386 -1.89 12.84 16.00
CA LEU A 386 -1.71 11.49 16.51
C LEU A 386 -2.56 10.53 15.68
N ASP A 387 -1.94 9.53 15.07
CA ASP A 387 -2.57 8.65 14.09
C ASP A 387 -2.21 7.19 14.35
N VAL A 388 -3.12 6.27 14.04
CA VAL A 388 -2.78 4.84 13.96
C VAL A 388 -2.13 4.58 12.61
N ARG A 389 -0.92 4.03 12.63
CA ARG A 389 -0.13 3.77 11.42
C ARG A 389 -0.97 2.98 10.40
N ASP A 390 -1.06 3.56 9.19
CA ASP A 390 -1.72 2.98 8.02
C ASP A 390 -3.20 2.59 8.21
N ASP A 391 -3.93 3.18 9.17
CA ASP A 391 -5.32 2.83 9.48
C ASP A 391 -5.49 1.32 9.79
N TYR A 392 -4.43 0.70 10.33
CA TYR A 392 -4.37 -0.74 10.53
C TYR A 392 -4.57 -1.12 12.00
N PHE A 393 -5.72 -1.71 12.31
CA PHE A 393 -6.10 -2.05 13.68
C PHE A 393 -5.73 -3.49 14.04
N GLU A 394 -4.49 -3.68 14.46
CA GLU A 394 -4.01 -4.90 15.12
C GLU A 394 -3.31 -4.57 16.44
N LYS A 395 -3.27 -5.56 17.34
CA LYS A 395 -2.55 -5.46 18.61
C LYS A 395 -1.08 -5.14 18.35
N GLY A 396 -0.64 -4.01 18.89
CA GLY A 396 0.71 -3.50 18.75
C GLY A 396 0.94 -2.62 17.52
N THR A 397 -0.05 -2.29 16.69
CA THR A 397 0.15 -1.30 15.61
C THR A 397 0.68 0.02 16.21
N ASP A 398 1.65 0.62 15.53
CA ASP A 398 2.22 1.91 15.93
C ASP A 398 1.21 3.03 15.93
N VAL A 399 1.37 3.90 16.92
CA VAL A 399 0.82 5.25 16.90
C VAL A 399 1.93 6.20 16.47
N ILE A 400 1.61 7.06 15.51
CA ILE A 400 2.55 7.93 14.80
C ILE A 400 2.06 9.37 14.78
N THR A 401 2.86 10.28 14.23
CA THR A 401 2.40 11.59 13.79
C THR A 401 2.23 11.64 12.28
N ALA A 402 1.08 12.10 11.81
CA ALA A 402 0.79 12.28 10.39
C ALA A 402 0.15 13.65 10.11
N PRO A 403 0.18 14.14 8.85
CA PRO A 403 -0.62 15.30 8.47
C PRO A 403 -2.08 15.11 8.88
N CYS A 404 -2.67 16.16 9.44
CA CYS A 404 -4.05 16.09 9.89
C CYS A 404 -5.03 15.98 8.71
N THR A 405 -5.85 14.93 8.71
CA THR A 405 -6.87 14.63 7.71
C THR A 405 -8.25 14.49 8.38
N SER A 406 -9.24 13.98 7.66
CA SER A 406 -10.53 13.53 8.21
C SER A 406 -10.53 12.03 8.55
N SER A 407 -9.37 11.36 8.55
CA SER A 407 -9.28 9.93 8.82
C SER A 407 -9.82 9.58 10.21
N ARG A 408 -10.56 8.47 10.29
CA ARG A 408 -11.07 7.94 11.56
C ARG A 408 -9.95 7.48 12.48
N SER A 409 -8.80 7.08 11.93
CA SER A 409 -7.60 6.67 12.67
C SER A 409 -6.92 7.80 13.46
N GLN A 410 -7.26 9.06 13.15
CA GLN A 410 -6.74 10.26 13.83
C GLN A 410 -7.67 10.77 14.94
N LEU A 411 -8.83 10.15 15.15
CA LEU A 411 -9.81 10.58 16.13
C LEU A 411 -9.68 9.75 17.40
N TRP A 412 -9.44 10.45 18.51
CA TRP A 412 -9.21 9.85 19.83
C TRP A 412 -10.10 10.50 20.88
N ARG A 413 -10.49 9.74 21.89
CA ARG A 413 -11.11 10.28 23.12
C ARG A 413 -10.35 9.84 24.36
N VAL A 414 -10.41 10.66 25.39
CA VAL A 414 -9.93 10.32 26.73
C VAL A 414 -11.11 9.79 27.53
N ASP A 415 -11.06 8.50 27.86
CA ASP A 415 -11.98 7.88 28.81
C ASP A 415 -11.32 7.96 30.19
N SER A 416 -11.71 8.95 30.99
CA SER A 416 -11.13 9.18 32.31
C SER A 416 -11.55 8.15 33.36
N GLU A 417 -12.66 7.45 33.16
CA GLU A 417 -13.13 6.40 34.08
C GLU A 417 -12.25 5.16 33.97
N ARG A 418 -11.95 4.75 32.72
CA ARG A 418 -10.99 3.69 32.44
C ARG A 418 -9.54 4.20 32.42
N GLY A 419 -9.31 5.51 32.42
CA GLY A 419 -7.97 6.10 32.29
C GLY A 419 -7.26 5.68 30.99
N VAL A 420 -8.00 5.56 29.88
CA VAL A 420 -7.46 5.15 28.57
C VAL A 420 -7.65 6.25 27.53
N VAL A 421 -6.83 6.23 26.49
CA VAL A 421 -7.04 7.04 25.27
C VAL A 421 -7.51 6.09 24.17
N GLN A 422 -8.79 6.18 23.79
CA GLN A 422 -9.47 5.21 22.92
C GLN A 422 -9.59 5.74 21.49
N SER A 423 -9.40 4.84 20.51
CA SER A 423 -9.55 5.14 19.09
C SER A 423 -11.01 5.19 18.66
N TYR A 424 -11.34 6.07 17.72
CA TYR A 424 -12.65 6.14 17.07
C TYR A 424 -12.82 5.15 15.91
N ALA A 425 -11.73 4.86 15.19
CA ALA A 425 -11.78 3.95 14.04
C ALA A 425 -12.14 2.53 14.46
N ASP A 426 -11.58 2.07 15.59
CA ASP A 426 -11.97 0.83 16.26
C ASP A 426 -12.00 1.04 17.79
N PRO A 427 -13.20 1.14 18.39
CA PRO A 427 -13.36 1.30 19.83
C PRO A 427 -12.78 0.16 20.67
N GLU A 428 -12.48 -1.00 20.09
CA GLU A 428 -11.81 -2.08 20.81
C GLU A 428 -10.33 -1.76 21.09
N PHE A 429 -9.77 -0.69 20.51
CA PHE A 429 -8.36 -0.33 20.64
C PHE A 429 -8.10 0.97 21.39
N CYS A 430 -7.12 0.90 22.30
CA CYS A 430 -6.66 1.97 23.16
C CYS A 430 -5.15 2.18 22.99
N LEU A 431 -4.68 3.39 23.29
CA LEU A 431 -3.26 3.74 23.33
C LEU A 431 -2.51 2.81 24.31
N ASP A 432 -1.37 2.30 23.88
CA ASP A 432 -0.56 1.32 24.60
C ASP A 432 0.90 1.78 24.68
N SER A 433 1.44 1.82 25.89
CA SER A 433 2.85 2.08 26.17
C SER A 433 3.76 0.87 25.95
N ARG A 434 3.20 -0.30 25.59
CA ARG A 434 3.95 -1.55 25.32
C ARG A 434 4.80 -2.02 26.50
N GLY A 435 4.43 -1.56 27.70
CA GLY A 435 5.09 -1.85 28.97
C GLY A 435 6.49 -1.27 29.13
N SER A 436 6.93 -0.34 28.27
CA SER A 436 8.25 0.28 28.36
C SER A 436 8.29 1.63 27.68
N VAL A 437 9.04 2.59 28.24
CA VAL A 437 9.26 3.90 27.61
C VAL A 437 10.11 3.82 26.33
N GLU A 438 10.83 2.72 26.11
CA GLU A 438 11.77 2.52 25.01
C GLU A 438 11.14 1.82 23.78
N ARG A 439 9.88 1.39 23.86
CA ARG A 439 9.21 0.60 22.80
C ARG A 439 8.27 1.41 21.90
N GLY A 440 8.35 2.73 21.99
CA GLY A 440 7.41 3.63 21.33
C GLY A 440 5.98 3.51 21.89
N VAL A 441 5.02 4.05 21.14
CA VAL A 441 3.60 4.01 21.50
C VAL A 441 2.83 3.25 20.43
N GLY A 442 1.91 2.38 20.84
CA GLY A 442 1.07 1.61 19.93
C GLY A 442 -0.40 1.62 20.35
N ILE A 443 -1.16 0.69 19.76
CA ILE A 443 -2.52 0.37 20.20
C ILE A 443 -2.61 -1.06 20.72
N TRP A 444 -3.50 -1.29 21.68
CA TRP A 444 -3.82 -2.63 22.16
C TRP A 444 -5.30 -2.73 22.52
N ALA A 445 -5.80 -3.95 22.69
CA ALA A 445 -7.21 -4.18 23.04
C ALA A 445 -7.56 -3.49 24.36
N CYS A 446 -8.52 -2.55 24.33
CA CYS A 446 -8.94 -1.72 25.46
C CYS A 446 -9.32 -2.55 26.68
N ASP A 447 -9.98 -3.70 26.50
CA ASP A 447 -10.39 -4.57 27.61
C ASP A 447 -9.20 -5.16 28.39
N SER A 448 -8.01 -5.18 27.80
CA SER A 448 -6.79 -5.61 28.49
C SER A 448 -6.42 -4.67 29.65
N VAL A 449 -7.08 -3.52 29.77
CA VAL A 449 -6.89 -2.57 30.88
C VAL A 449 -7.27 -3.15 32.24
N TYR A 450 -8.09 -4.21 32.26
CA TYR A 450 -8.47 -4.95 33.46
C TYR A 450 -7.60 -6.20 33.70
N GLY A 451 -6.65 -6.47 32.81
CA GLY A 451 -5.71 -7.59 32.92
C GLY A 451 -4.43 -7.25 33.69
N SER A 452 -3.53 -8.24 33.80
CA SER A 452 -2.23 -8.11 34.49
C SER A 452 -1.33 -7.02 33.90
N ASN A 453 -1.47 -6.73 32.60
CA ASN A 453 -0.71 -5.70 31.89
C ASN A 453 -1.51 -4.40 31.71
N GLY A 454 -2.61 -4.22 32.44
CA GLY A 454 -3.53 -3.09 32.25
C GLY A 454 -2.88 -1.72 32.44
N GLN A 455 -1.79 -1.65 33.21
CA GLN A 455 -1.02 -0.40 33.39
C GLN A 455 -0.44 0.14 32.07
N ASN A 456 -0.18 -0.73 31.09
CA ASN A 456 0.37 -0.32 29.81
C ASN A 456 -0.60 0.56 29.00
N LEU A 457 -1.90 0.38 29.25
CA LEU A 457 -3.00 1.10 28.60
C LEU A 457 -3.46 2.34 29.35
N ARG A 458 -2.95 2.57 30.58
CA ARG A 458 -3.34 3.74 31.38
C ARG A 458 -2.63 4.97 30.87
N PHE A 459 -3.37 6.03 30.56
CA PHE A 459 -2.83 7.34 30.19
C PHE A 459 -3.61 8.47 30.86
N ALA A 460 -2.88 9.38 31.51
CA ALA A 460 -3.44 10.58 32.11
C ALA A 460 -3.25 11.77 31.17
N VAL A 461 -4.33 12.51 30.90
CA VAL A 461 -4.29 13.75 30.11
C VAL A 461 -4.55 14.95 31.01
N ASP A 462 -3.62 15.90 31.05
CA ASP A 462 -3.77 17.11 31.89
C ASP A 462 -4.33 18.32 31.11
N SER A 463 -4.63 19.39 31.86
CA SER A 463 -5.16 20.64 31.30
C SER A 463 -4.20 21.37 30.37
N ARG A 464 -2.91 21.05 30.41
CA ARG A 464 -1.87 21.62 29.54
C ARG A 464 -1.67 20.80 28.25
N GLY A 465 -2.33 19.64 28.14
CA GLY A 465 -2.27 18.76 26.97
C GLY A 465 -1.18 17.70 27.03
N PHE A 466 -0.58 17.44 28.20
CA PHE A 466 0.36 16.31 28.35
C PHE A 466 -0.42 15.01 28.45
N ILE A 467 -0.03 14.03 27.64
CA ILE A 467 -0.54 12.65 27.69
C ILE A 467 0.55 11.80 28.33
N ARG A 468 0.34 11.32 29.56
CA ARG A 468 1.36 10.62 30.37
C ARG A 468 1.02 9.15 30.55
N PRO A 469 1.97 8.22 30.31
CA PRO A 469 1.72 6.80 30.50
C PRO A 469 1.68 6.45 31.99
N GLY A 470 0.79 5.54 32.36
CA GLY A 470 0.66 5.05 33.73
C GLY A 470 1.90 4.32 34.22
N ILE A 471 2.67 3.69 33.32
CA ILE A 471 3.92 3.00 33.66
C ILE A 471 5.06 3.97 34.05
N ALA A 472 4.98 5.23 33.63
CA ALA A 472 6.05 6.21 33.84
C ALA A 472 5.49 7.67 33.85
N PRO A 473 4.89 8.13 34.96
CA PRO A 473 4.24 9.44 35.02
C PRO A 473 5.17 10.65 34.80
N GLY A 474 6.50 10.47 34.84
CA GLY A 474 7.47 11.51 34.49
C GLY A 474 7.73 11.66 32.98
N HIS A 475 7.04 10.89 32.13
CA HIS A 475 7.19 10.89 30.68
C HIS A 475 5.90 11.38 29.99
N ALA A 476 6.04 11.84 28.75
CA ALA A 476 4.93 12.28 27.93
C ALA A 476 5.02 11.67 26.52
N VAL A 477 3.85 11.40 25.93
CA VAL A 477 3.72 11.04 24.51
C VAL A 477 4.29 12.19 23.68
N THR A 478 5.37 11.92 22.95
CA THR A 478 6.20 12.92 22.29
C THR A 478 6.53 12.46 20.87
N PRO A 479 6.34 13.29 19.83
CA PRO A 479 6.87 13.01 18.50
C PRO A 479 8.40 12.93 18.55
N VAL A 480 8.97 11.92 17.91
CA VAL A 480 10.41 11.72 17.74
C VAL A 480 10.77 11.74 16.25
N GLY A 481 12.03 11.47 15.90
CA GLY A 481 12.50 11.54 14.51
C GLY A 481 11.61 10.74 13.52
N GLY A 482 11.41 11.30 12.33
CA GLY A 482 10.49 10.76 11.33
C GLY A 482 9.03 11.02 11.70
N ASP A 483 8.19 9.98 11.63
CA ASP A 483 6.78 10.00 12.05
C ASP A 483 6.56 9.35 13.44
N GLY A 484 7.64 8.94 14.12
CA GLY A 484 7.56 8.13 15.33
C GLY A 484 6.99 8.89 16.53
N VAL A 485 6.37 8.14 17.44
CA VAL A 485 5.92 8.65 18.74
C VAL A 485 6.50 7.77 19.85
N ALA A 486 7.11 8.41 20.85
CA ALA A 486 7.73 7.73 21.98
C ALA A 486 7.31 8.35 23.32
N LEU A 487 7.72 7.71 24.41
CA LEU A 487 7.51 8.19 25.76
C LEU A 487 8.81 8.84 26.25
N VAL A 488 8.88 10.17 26.17
CA VAL A 488 10.09 10.94 26.51
C VAL A 488 9.90 11.66 27.83
N THR A 489 10.97 11.81 28.62
CA THR A 489 10.93 12.54 29.90
C THR A 489 10.33 13.94 29.71
N GLU A 490 9.43 14.33 30.60
CA GLU A 490 8.74 15.61 30.52
C GLU A 490 9.72 16.78 30.74
N SER A 491 9.86 17.63 29.73
CA SER A 491 10.67 18.86 29.74
C SER A 491 9.81 20.13 29.77
N GLY A 492 8.49 20.00 29.66
CA GLY A 492 7.55 21.12 29.69
C GLY A 492 7.33 21.83 28.35
N GLY A 493 8.06 21.47 27.29
CA GLY A 493 7.98 22.11 25.97
C GLY A 493 6.67 21.86 25.21
N SER A 494 6.39 22.69 24.18
CA SER A 494 5.21 22.52 23.31
C SER A 494 5.25 21.25 22.46
N GLY A 495 6.43 20.70 22.18
CA GLY A 495 6.58 19.43 21.46
C GLY A 495 5.99 18.22 22.18
N GLN A 496 5.73 18.30 23.49
CA GLN A 496 5.14 17.22 24.29
C GLN A 496 3.66 17.46 24.64
N ARG A 497 3.09 18.53 24.10
CA ARG A 497 1.71 18.95 24.40
C ARG A 497 0.84 18.75 23.17
N TRP A 498 -0.38 18.30 23.44
CA TRP A 498 -1.37 17.98 22.44
C TRP A 498 -2.65 18.77 22.71
N ARG A 499 -3.34 19.16 21.65
CA ARG A 499 -4.67 19.78 21.71
C ARG A 499 -5.70 18.95 20.97
N ALA A 500 -6.95 19.07 21.36
CA ALA A 500 -8.07 18.66 20.53
C ALA A 500 -8.26 19.66 19.36
N GLY A 501 -8.53 19.15 18.16
CA GLY A 501 -9.09 19.92 17.03
C GLY A 501 -8.34 19.85 15.71
#